data_AF-A0A967JVP6-F1
#
_entry.id   AF-A0A967JVP6-F1
#
_cell.length_a   1.000
_cell.length_b   1.000
_cell.length_c   1.000
_cell.angle_alpha   90.00
_cell.angle_beta   90.00
_cell.angle_gamma   90.00
#
_symmetry.space_group_name_H-M   'P 1'
#
loop_
_entity.id
_entity.type
_entity.pdbx_description
1 polymer ?
#
loop_
_entity_poly.entity_id
_entity_poly.type
_entity_poly.pdbx_seq_one_letter_code
_entity_poly.pdbx_strand_id
1 'polypeptide(L)'
;LHKDPGLTGRDYLWARAIDLIELRPILGYGFQVMWLGDSPETLGLLRWANISDGRTFNFHNTYLQYAVDTGLVGAGLFVATIALAVLAAARQY
;
A
#
# COMPACT_ATOMS: atom_id res chain seq x y z
N LEU A 1 -24.22 12.55 6.20
CA LEU A 1 -23.63 12.69 4.85
C LEU A 1 -22.56 13.78 4.89
N HIS A 2 -21.29 13.44 5.15
CA HIS A 2 -20.16 14.36 4.97
C HIS A 2 -18.91 13.55 4.62
N LYS A 3 -19.01 12.69 3.60
CA LYS A 3 -17.82 12.14 2.96
C LYS A 3 -17.49 13.11 1.85
N ASP A 4 -16.41 13.86 2.02
CA ASP A 4 -15.89 14.71 0.97
C ASP A 4 -15.66 13.83 -0.28
N PRO A 5 -16.37 14.09 -1.40
CA PRO A 5 -16.26 13.28 -2.62
C PRO A 5 -15.00 13.63 -3.43
N GLY A 6 -14.21 14.59 -2.98
CA GLY A 6 -12.97 15.00 -3.63
C GLY A 6 -11.90 13.91 -3.62
N LEU A 7 -11.20 13.78 -4.74
CA LEU A 7 -9.91 13.08 -4.86
C LEU A 7 -8.82 13.64 -3.90
N THR A 8 -9.12 14.70 -3.14
CA THR A 8 -8.26 15.46 -2.22
C THR A 8 -7.63 14.65 -1.09
N GLY A 9 -8.25 13.55 -0.67
CA GLY A 9 -7.67 12.67 0.36
C GLY A 9 -6.55 11.75 -0.17
N ARG A 10 -6.54 11.42 -1.47
CA ARG A 10 -5.61 10.42 -2.03
C ARG A 10 -4.21 10.97 -2.22
N ASP A 11 -4.05 12.23 -2.60
CA ASP A 11 -2.71 12.84 -2.73
C ASP A 11 -1.96 12.82 -1.40
N TYR A 12 -2.64 13.19 -0.30
CA TYR A 12 -2.09 13.07 1.04
C TYR A 12 -1.79 11.61 1.40
N LEU A 13 -2.76 10.71 1.15
CA LEU A 13 -2.64 9.30 1.49
C LEU A 13 -1.48 8.61 0.75
N TRP A 14 -1.27 8.96 -0.52
CA TRP A 14 -0.20 8.42 -1.35
C TRP A 14 1.16 9.02 -0.99
N ALA A 15 1.22 10.32 -0.66
CA ALA A 15 2.44 10.90 -0.10
C ALA A 15 2.86 10.17 1.18
N ARG A 16 1.91 9.87 2.08
CA ARG A 16 2.20 9.08 3.29
C ARG A 16 2.61 7.64 2.98
N ALA A 17 2.03 7.02 1.94
CA ALA A 17 2.45 5.69 1.50
C ALA A 17 3.91 5.71 1.00
N ILE A 18 4.30 6.74 0.25
CA ILE A 18 5.68 6.92 -0.21
C ILE A 18 6.63 7.08 0.98
N ASP A 19 6.29 7.94 1.96
CA ASP A 19 7.09 8.10 3.17
C ASP A 19 7.28 6.76 3.91
N LEU A 20 6.23 5.94 4.01
CA LEU A 20 6.31 4.61 4.63
C LEU A 20 7.22 3.66 3.84
N ILE A 21 7.14 3.68 2.50
CA ILE A 21 8.04 2.90 1.65
C ILE A 21 9.49 3.32 1.88
N GLU A 22 9.77 4.63 1.98
CA GLU A 22 11.11 5.15 2.23
C GLU A 22 11.67 4.75 3.60
N LEU A 23 10.80 4.61 4.61
CA LEU A 23 11.19 4.13 5.95
C LEU A 23 11.56 2.65 5.97
N ARG A 24 10.88 1.80 5.17
CA ARG A 24 11.14 0.35 5.10
C ARG A 24 11.20 -0.17 3.66
N PRO A 25 12.19 0.26 2.86
CA PRO A 25 12.15 0.09 1.41
C PRO A 25 12.41 -1.34 0.95
N ILE A 26 13.09 -2.16 1.75
CA ILE A 26 13.51 -3.50 1.31
C ILE A 26 12.36 -4.50 1.46
N LEU A 27 11.86 -4.68 2.69
CA LEU A 27 10.88 -5.71 3.05
C LEU A 27 9.51 -5.15 3.48
N GLY A 28 9.36 -3.83 3.59
CA GLY A 28 8.11 -3.22 4.04
C GLY A 28 7.77 -3.53 5.49
N TYR A 29 6.47 -3.52 5.78
CA TYR A 29 5.93 -3.68 7.14
C TYR A 29 5.32 -5.06 7.39
N GLY A 30 5.15 -5.89 6.35
CA GLY A 30 4.37 -7.12 6.38
C GLY A 30 2.90 -6.87 6.03
N PHE A 31 2.29 -7.83 5.33
CA PHE A 31 0.92 -7.72 4.80
C PHE A 31 -0.08 -7.31 5.88
N GLN A 32 -0.67 -6.12 5.73
CA GLN A 32 -1.66 -5.52 6.65
C GLN A 32 -1.16 -5.24 8.07
N VAL A 33 0.07 -5.61 8.42
CA VAL A 33 0.63 -5.46 9.78
C VAL A 33 0.71 -3.98 10.17
N MET A 34 1.01 -3.12 9.19
CA MET A 34 1.05 -1.66 9.39
C MET A 34 -0.24 -1.14 10.04
N TRP A 35 -1.40 -1.71 9.73
CA TRP A 35 -2.69 -1.23 10.24
C TRP A 35 -3.09 -1.81 11.60
N LEU A 36 -2.35 -2.79 12.08
CA LEU A 36 -2.60 -3.47 13.35
C LEU A 36 -1.70 -2.97 14.48
N GLY A 37 -0.70 -2.15 14.16
CA GLY A 37 0.23 -1.57 15.11
C GLY A 37 -0.29 -0.31 15.79
N ASP A 38 0.43 0.10 16.83
CA ASP A 38 0.23 1.33 17.60
C ASP A 38 1.26 2.41 17.26
N SER A 39 1.93 2.28 16.11
CA SER A 39 2.95 3.24 15.69
C SER A 39 2.33 4.63 15.45
N PRO A 40 3.11 5.71 15.62
CA PRO A 40 2.63 7.07 15.35
C PRO A 40 2.08 7.24 13.93
N GLU A 41 2.69 6.58 12.96
CA GLU A 41 2.28 6.59 11.55
C GLU A 41 0.92 5.89 11.37
N THR A 42 0.73 4.72 11.99
CA THR A 42 -0.54 3.97 11.94
C THR A 42 -1.65 4.79 12.57
N LEU A 43 -1.45 5.21 13.82
CA LEU A 43 -2.46 5.93 14.58
C LEU A 43 -2.77 7.30 13.93
N GLY A 44 -1.77 7.97 13.34
CA GLY A 44 -1.96 9.21 12.60
C GLY A 44 -2.88 9.04 11.39
N LEU A 45 -2.64 8.03 10.56
CA LEU A 45 -3.44 7.74 9.36
C LEU A 45 -4.85 7.27 9.72
N LEU A 46 -5.00 6.38 10.71
CA LEU A 46 -6.30 5.89 11.16
C LEU A 46 -7.15 7.02 11.76
N ARG A 47 -6.55 7.91 12.57
CA ARG A 47 -7.24 9.11 13.08
C ARG A 47 -7.63 10.07 11.95
N TRP A 48 -6.73 10.33 11.02
CA TRP A 48 -7.01 11.21 9.87
C TRP A 48 -8.19 10.67 9.02
N ALA A 49 -8.26 9.36 8.84
CA ALA A 49 -9.34 8.72 8.09
C ALA A 49 -10.60 8.45 8.92
N ASN A 50 -10.61 8.76 10.23
CA ASN A 50 -11.67 8.43 11.16
C ASN A 50 -12.04 6.93 11.15
N ILE A 51 -11.01 6.07 11.15
CA ILE A 51 -11.13 4.60 11.16
C ILE A 51 -10.63 4.07 12.50
N SER A 52 -11.45 3.28 13.19
CA SER A 52 -11.09 2.65 14.46
C SER A 52 -10.55 1.22 14.31
N ASP A 53 -10.92 0.52 13.23
CA ASP A 53 -10.42 -0.81 12.91
C ASP A 53 -9.56 -0.76 11.64
N GLY A 54 -8.24 -0.81 11.84
CA GLY A 54 -7.25 -0.74 10.76
C GLY A 54 -7.34 -1.88 9.74
N ARG A 55 -8.00 -3.00 10.06
CA ARG A 55 -8.22 -4.12 9.12
C ARG A 55 -9.03 -3.71 7.88
N THR A 56 -9.75 -2.60 7.97
CA THR A 56 -10.55 -2.05 6.87
C THR A 56 -9.82 -0.97 6.08
N PHE A 57 -8.63 -0.55 6.54
CA PHE A 57 -7.87 0.53 5.95
C PHE A 57 -7.05 0.05 4.73
N ASN A 58 -6.98 0.88 3.69
CA ASN A 58 -6.08 0.69 2.56
C ASN A 58 -5.79 2.04 1.89
N PHE A 59 -4.69 2.12 1.14
CA PHE A 59 -4.31 3.35 0.42
C PHE A 59 -5.17 3.65 -0.82
N HIS A 60 -6.17 2.83 -1.15
CA HIS A 60 -6.92 2.88 -2.42
C HIS A 60 -6.03 2.89 -3.67
N ASN A 61 -4.80 2.37 -3.54
CA ASN A 61 -3.83 2.18 -4.59
C ASN A 61 -3.07 0.89 -4.29
N THR A 62 -3.37 -0.17 -5.03
CA THR A 62 -2.83 -1.50 -4.78
C THR A 62 -1.31 -1.55 -4.92
N TYR A 63 -0.72 -0.76 -5.83
CA TYR A 63 0.73 -0.73 -6.01
C TYR A 63 1.44 -0.14 -4.79
N LEU A 64 0.93 1.00 -4.28
CA LEU A 64 1.47 1.61 -3.06
C LEU A 64 1.21 0.74 -1.83
N GLN A 65 0.01 0.16 -1.70
CA GLN A 65 -0.31 -0.77 -0.61
C GLN A 65 0.66 -1.95 -0.60
N TYR A 66 0.89 -2.56 -1.75
CA TYR A 66 1.76 -3.72 -1.86
C TYR A 66 3.23 -3.38 -1.59
N ALA A 67 3.69 -2.20 -2.05
CA ALA A 67 5.03 -1.71 -1.75
C ALA A 67 5.23 -1.37 -0.26
N VAL A 68 4.23 -0.81 0.43
CA VAL A 68 4.27 -0.62 1.89
C VAL A 68 4.31 -1.98 2.60
N ASP A 69 3.48 -2.93 2.17
CA ASP A 69 3.37 -4.24 2.81
C ASP A 69 4.64 -5.09 2.62
N THR A 70 5.29 -5.02 1.46
CA THR A 70 6.33 -5.99 1.05
C THR A 70 7.68 -5.38 0.69
N GLY A 71 7.76 -4.05 0.62
CA GLY A 71 8.93 -3.35 0.11
C GLY A 71 9.17 -3.57 -1.38
N LEU A 72 10.29 -3.04 -1.86
CA LEU A 72 10.72 -3.14 -3.25
C LEU A 72 11.07 -4.57 -3.66
N VAL A 73 11.47 -5.43 -2.72
CA VAL A 73 11.74 -6.85 -3.02
C VAL A 73 10.44 -7.56 -3.40
N GLY A 74 9.40 -7.47 -2.57
CA GLY A 74 8.12 -8.09 -2.88
C GLY A 74 7.48 -7.48 -4.13
N ALA A 75 7.48 -6.15 -4.24
CA ALA A 75 6.98 -5.45 -5.43
C ALA A 75 7.70 -5.88 -6.71
N GLY A 76 9.03 -6.02 -6.67
CA GLY A 76 9.84 -6.48 -7.81
C GLY A 76 9.51 -7.92 -8.20
N LEU A 77 9.37 -8.81 -7.23
CA LEU A 77 8.96 -10.20 -7.48
C LEU A 77 7.58 -10.27 -8.13
N PHE A 78 6.62 -9.50 -7.63
CA PHE A 78 5.26 -9.46 -8.21
C PHE A 78 5.27 -9.01 -9.68
N VAL A 79 5.98 -7.92 -9.99
CA VAL A 79 6.13 -7.45 -11.37
C VAL A 79 6.83 -8.50 -12.25
N ALA A 80 7.90 -9.12 -11.74
CA ALA A 80 8.61 -10.17 -12.46
C ALA A 80 7.71 -11.39 -12.75
N THR A 81 6.91 -11.84 -11.79
CA THR A 81 5.97 -12.95 -11.98
C THR A 81 4.95 -12.63 -13.07
N ILE A 82 4.34 -11.44 -13.05
CA ILE A 82 3.39 -11.03 -14.09
C ILE A 82 4.08 -10.97 -15.46
N ALA A 83 5.26 -10.35 -15.54
CA ALA A 83 5.99 -10.24 -16.80
C ALA A 83 6.35 -11.62 -17.37
N LEU A 84 6.84 -12.54 -16.54
CA LEU A 84 7.16 -13.91 -16.96
C LEU A 84 5.91 -14.67 -17.41
N ALA A 85 4.78 -14.52 -16.72
CA ALA A 85 3.52 -15.14 -17.11
C ALA A 85 3.03 -14.63 -18.48
N VAL A 86 3.09 -13.32 -18.71
CA VAL A 86 2.74 -12.72 -20.01
C VAL A 86 3.68 -13.20 -21.11
N LEU A 87 4.99 -13.22 -20.87
CA LEU A 87 5.97 -13.73 -21.84
C LEU A 87 5.76 -15.21 -22.15
N ALA A 88 5.41 -16.02 -21.15
CA ALA A 88 5.10 -17.42 -21.35
C ALA A 88 3.84 -17.61 -22.19
N ALA A 89 2.77 -16.86 -21.92
CA ALA A 89 1.54 -16.90 -22.69
C ALA A 89 1.75 -16.43 -24.14
N ALA A 90 2.53 -15.37 -24.35
CA ALA A 90 2.82 -14.84 -25.69
C ALA A 90 3.60 -15.83 -26.56
N ARG A 91 4.38 -16.76 -25.98
CA ARG A 91 5.08 -17.82 -26.71
C ARG A 91 4.18 -18.97 -27.16
N GLN A 92 2.94 -19.03 -26.68
CA GLN A 92 1.98 -20.10 -27.01
C GLN A 92 1.09 -19.74 -28.22
N TYR A 93 1.21 -18.52 -28.75
CA TYR A 93 0.52 -18.03 -29.94
C TYR A 93 1.55 -17.82 -31.06
#